data_AF-A0A5C7VDW0-F1
#
_entry.id   AF-A0A5C7VDW0-F1
#
_cell.length_a   1.000
_cell.length_b   1.000
_cell.length_c   1.000
_cell.angle_alpha   90.00
_cell.angle_beta   90.00
_cell.angle_gamma   90.00
#
_symmetry.space_group_name_H-M   'P 1'
#
loop_
_entity.id
_entity.type
_entity.pdbx_description
1 polymer ?
#
loop_
_entity_poly.entity_id
_entity_poly.type
_entity_poly.pdbx_seq_one_letter_code
_entity_poly.pdbx_strand_id
1 'polypeptide(L)'
;MTKLPHEVRARDALALLDLPYSTTFDCGHLVIRAQRELFGLDLALAQQHPAGRRGQAALLGQLTAELAERVAVPATGDVALYVQDDADGGWHYHLGVVIMELGEAWLLHLPANGRSLLQRERDARVHGLRLEGYYRPHREASHVA
;
A
#
# COMPACT_ATOMS: atom_id res chain seq x y z
N MET A 1 -17.92 -10.69 8.13
CA MET A 1 -16.91 -10.97 9.18
C MET A 1 -15.58 -10.43 8.69
N THR A 2 -14.98 -9.51 9.43
CA THR A 2 -13.64 -8.98 9.14
C THR A 2 -12.61 -10.01 9.59
N LYS A 3 -11.63 -10.36 8.73
CA LYS A 3 -10.55 -11.28 9.08
C LYS A 3 -9.55 -10.61 10.01
N LEU A 4 -8.94 -11.39 10.89
CA LEU A 4 -7.76 -10.88 11.61
C LEU A 4 -6.60 -10.74 10.60
N PRO A 5 -5.69 -9.77 10.79
CA PRO A 5 -4.64 -9.49 9.80
C PRO A 5 -3.75 -10.71 9.50
N HIS A 6 -3.48 -11.54 10.51
CA HIS A 6 -2.68 -12.76 10.36
C HIS A 6 -3.43 -13.90 9.66
N GLU A 7 -4.73 -13.76 9.38
CA GLU A 7 -5.54 -14.73 8.62
C GLU A 7 -5.64 -14.39 7.14
N VAL A 8 -5.35 -13.13 6.77
CA VAL A 8 -5.30 -12.71 5.37
C VAL A 8 -4.12 -13.40 4.67
N ARG A 9 -4.40 -13.97 3.51
CA ARG A 9 -3.46 -14.70 2.65
C ARG A 9 -3.40 -14.06 1.27
N ALA A 10 -2.37 -14.40 0.49
CA ALA A 10 -2.22 -13.93 -0.89
C ALA A 10 -3.48 -14.17 -1.74
N ARG A 11 -4.12 -15.33 -1.58
CA ARG A 11 -5.36 -15.70 -2.29
C ARG A 11 -6.57 -14.81 -1.96
N ASP A 12 -6.56 -14.12 -0.83
CA ASP A 12 -7.68 -13.25 -0.45
C ASP A 12 -7.65 -11.94 -1.25
N ALA A 13 -6.50 -11.56 -1.80
CA ALA A 13 -6.32 -10.38 -2.63
C ALA A 13 -6.73 -10.59 -4.11
N LEU A 14 -7.24 -11.76 -4.51
CA LEU A 14 -7.54 -12.06 -5.92
C LEU A 14 -8.51 -11.07 -6.57
N ALA A 15 -9.52 -10.60 -5.82
CA ALA A 15 -10.49 -9.60 -6.32
C ALA A 15 -9.89 -8.19 -6.51
N LEU A 16 -8.68 -7.97 -5.99
CA LEU A 16 -7.94 -6.71 -6.07
C LEU A 16 -6.82 -6.76 -7.10
N LEU A 17 -6.69 -7.85 -7.84
CA LEU A 17 -5.75 -7.97 -8.96
C LEU A 17 -6.38 -7.45 -10.24
N ASP A 18 -5.52 -7.10 -11.19
CA ASP A 18 -5.89 -6.69 -12.54
C ASP A 18 -6.76 -5.41 -12.61
N LEU A 19 -6.78 -4.59 -11.55
CA LEU A 19 -7.47 -3.30 -11.56
C LEU A 19 -6.61 -2.28 -12.32
N PRO A 20 -7.14 -1.58 -13.33
CA PRO A 20 -6.36 -0.64 -14.13
C PRO A 20 -6.01 0.62 -13.35
N TYR A 21 -4.81 1.15 -13.61
CA TYR A 21 -4.47 2.51 -13.26
C TYR A 21 -5.35 3.50 -14.03
N SER A 22 -5.79 4.57 -13.38
CA SER A 22 -6.47 5.69 -14.01
C SER A 22 -6.15 7.01 -13.29
N THR A 23 -6.59 8.13 -13.86
CA THR A 23 -6.52 9.45 -13.22
C THR A 23 -7.31 9.55 -11.92
N THR A 24 -8.20 8.60 -11.65
CA THR A 24 -9.05 8.54 -10.45
C THR A 24 -8.80 7.29 -9.60
N PHE A 25 -7.81 6.46 -9.96
CA PHE A 25 -7.49 5.23 -9.25
C PHE A 25 -6.01 4.88 -9.41
N ASP A 26 -5.25 5.04 -8.32
CA ASP A 26 -3.80 4.83 -8.25
C ASP A 26 -3.41 3.91 -7.08
N CYS A 27 -2.10 3.82 -6.78
CA CYS A 27 -1.61 3.00 -5.68
C CYS A 27 -2.20 3.37 -4.31
N GLY A 28 -2.49 4.65 -4.05
CA GLY A 28 -3.14 5.10 -2.81
C GLY A 28 -4.58 4.60 -2.73
N HIS A 29 -5.33 4.70 -3.82
CA HIS A 29 -6.70 4.20 -3.89
C HIS A 29 -6.77 2.68 -3.71
N LEU A 30 -5.82 1.94 -4.31
CA LEU A 30 -5.71 0.50 -4.10
C LEU A 30 -5.43 0.17 -2.62
N VAL A 31 -4.55 0.90 -1.95
CA VAL A 31 -4.26 0.70 -0.51
C VAL A 31 -5.51 0.93 0.34
N ILE A 32 -6.24 2.03 0.15
CA ILE A 32 -7.50 2.29 0.87
C ILE A 32 -8.49 1.15 0.66
N ARG A 33 -8.70 0.75 -0.61
CA ARG A 33 -9.62 -0.32 -0.98
C ARG A 33 -9.20 -1.66 -0.35
N ALA A 34 -7.92 -2.01 -0.42
CA ALA A 34 -7.39 -3.23 0.16
C ALA A 34 -7.52 -3.24 1.69
N GLN A 35 -7.26 -2.12 2.36
CA GLN A 35 -7.42 -1.99 3.81
C GLN A 35 -8.87 -2.19 4.24
N ARG A 36 -9.81 -1.63 3.49
CA ARG A 36 -11.24 -1.83 3.72
C ARG A 36 -11.69 -3.25 3.45
N GLU A 37 -11.36 -3.80 2.28
CA GLU A 37 -11.90 -5.10 1.83
C GLU A 37 -11.24 -6.30 2.53
N LEU A 38 -9.94 -6.24 2.80
CA LEU A 38 -9.20 -7.36 3.40
C LEU A 38 -9.15 -7.27 4.93
N PHE A 39 -9.11 -6.05 5.49
CA PHE A 39 -8.85 -5.82 6.91
C PHE A 39 -9.98 -5.08 7.63
N GLY A 40 -11.05 -4.68 6.92
CA GLY A 40 -12.15 -3.92 7.50
C GLY A 40 -11.74 -2.57 8.08
N LEU A 41 -10.62 -2.02 7.61
CA LEU A 41 -10.07 -0.76 8.09
C LEU A 41 -10.34 0.35 7.08
N ASP A 42 -11.10 1.37 7.50
CA ASP A 42 -11.35 2.54 6.67
C ASP A 42 -10.22 3.56 6.91
N LEU A 43 -9.40 3.78 5.89
CA LEU A 43 -8.32 4.77 5.96
C LEU A 43 -8.79 6.10 5.39
N ALA A 44 -8.72 7.15 6.20
CA ALA A 44 -9.07 8.52 5.81
C ALA A 44 -7.93 9.19 5.02
N LEU A 45 -7.39 8.53 4.00
CA LEU A 45 -6.38 9.12 3.13
C LEU A 45 -7.04 10.09 2.14
N ALA A 46 -6.44 11.27 1.95
CA ALA A 46 -6.93 12.22 0.96
C ALA A 46 -6.85 11.60 -0.45
N GLN A 47 -7.99 11.45 -1.11
CA GLN A 47 -8.12 10.80 -2.43
C GLN A 47 -7.59 11.68 -3.58
N GLN A 48 -6.82 12.73 -3.29
CA GLN A 48 -6.30 13.60 -4.36
C GLN A 48 -5.06 12.96 -4.98
N HIS A 49 -5.14 12.75 -6.29
CA HIS A 49 -4.03 12.28 -7.12
C HIS A 49 -2.84 13.24 -6.97
N PRO A 50 -1.75 12.83 -6.30
CA PRO A 50 -0.68 13.75 -5.99
C PRO A 50 0.15 14.03 -7.25
N ALA A 51 0.04 15.24 -7.77
CA ALA A 51 0.83 15.67 -8.92
C ALA A 51 2.18 16.26 -8.48
N GLY A 52 3.26 15.71 -9.02
CA GLY A 52 4.64 16.17 -8.79
C GLY A 52 5.13 15.99 -7.35
N ARG A 53 6.41 16.32 -7.13
CA ARG A 53 7.13 16.07 -5.86
C ARG A 53 6.46 16.67 -4.63
N ARG A 54 5.83 17.86 -4.76
CA ARG A 54 5.13 18.53 -3.64
C ARG A 54 3.81 17.85 -3.29
N GLY A 55 3.01 17.44 -4.28
CA GLY A 55 1.78 16.69 -4.03
C GLY A 55 2.09 15.35 -3.38
N GLN A 56 3.11 14.67 -3.90
CA GLN A 56 3.62 13.41 -3.37
C GLN A 56 4.12 13.53 -1.92
N ALA A 57 4.88 14.58 -1.57
CA ALA A 57 5.31 14.84 -0.20
C ALA A 57 4.15 15.19 0.75
N ALA A 58 3.13 15.91 0.26
CA ALA A 58 1.93 16.22 1.05
C ALA A 58 1.11 14.95 1.34
N LEU A 59 0.94 14.09 0.34
CA LEU A 59 0.35 12.76 0.53
C LEU A 59 1.14 11.98 1.59
N LEU A 60 2.46 12.05 1.59
CA LEU A 60 3.30 11.36 2.57
C LEU A 60 3.14 11.91 3.98
N GLY A 61 3.04 13.23 4.15
CA GLY A 61 2.73 13.84 5.44
C GLY A 61 1.38 13.35 6.01
N GLN A 62 0.37 13.22 5.15
CA GLN A 62 -0.94 12.68 5.52
C GLN A 62 -0.89 11.17 5.78
N LEU A 63 -0.21 10.40 4.93
CA LEU A 63 0.03 8.98 5.11
C LEU A 63 0.76 8.71 6.42
N THR A 64 1.73 9.53 6.81
CA THR A 64 2.49 9.34 8.05
C THR A 64 1.65 9.68 9.29
N ALA A 65 0.70 10.61 9.17
CA ALA A 65 -0.24 10.94 10.24
C ALA A 65 -1.29 9.84 10.46
N GLU A 66 -1.78 9.21 9.39
CA GLU A 66 -2.81 8.15 9.43
C GLU A 66 -2.19 6.74 9.60
N LEU A 67 -1.01 6.50 9.04
CA LEU A 67 -0.22 5.27 9.17
C LEU A 67 0.74 5.39 10.35
N ALA A 68 0.12 5.49 11.52
CA ALA A 68 0.60 5.45 12.90
C ALA A 68 2.08 5.30 13.22
N GLU A 69 2.69 4.20 12.75
CA GLU A 69 3.92 3.69 13.33
C GLU A 69 4.80 3.12 12.22
N ARG A 70 5.98 3.71 12.04
CA ARG A 70 7.01 3.11 11.20
C ARG A 70 7.54 1.86 11.90
N VAL A 71 7.41 0.70 11.26
CA VAL A 71 7.85 -0.59 11.81
C VAL A 71 9.09 -1.09 11.08
N ALA A 72 9.99 -1.75 11.82
CA ALA A 72 11.21 -2.33 11.26
C ALA A 72 10.96 -3.66 10.53
N VAL A 73 10.02 -4.45 11.05
CA VAL A 73 9.64 -5.76 10.49
C VAL A 73 8.15 -5.69 10.12
N PRO A 74 7.79 -5.89 8.84
CA PRO A 74 6.40 -5.79 8.42
C PRO A 74 5.59 -7.02 8.84
N ALA A 75 4.29 -6.82 8.96
CA ALA A 75 3.29 -7.85 9.11
C ALA A 75 2.20 -7.67 8.05
N THR A 76 1.35 -8.70 7.87
CA THR A 76 0.20 -8.61 6.97
C THR A 76 -0.71 -7.44 7.35
N GLY A 77 -1.03 -6.60 6.37
CA GLY A 77 -1.84 -5.39 6.52
C GLY A 77 -1.05 -4.11 6.82
N ASP A 78 0.26 -4.21 7.04
CA ASP A 78 1.13 -3.02 7.03
C ASP A 78 1.24 -2.46 5.61
N VAL A 79 1.51 -1.17 5.49
CA VAL A 79 1.69 -0.47 4.22
C VAL A 79 3.19 -0.29 3.98
N ALA A 80 3.66 -0.68 2.80
CA ALA A 80 5.03 -0.42 2.36
C ALA A 80 5.06 0.83 1.47
N LEU A 81 5.96 1.75 1.81
CA LEU A 81 6.24 2.97 1.05
C LEU A 81 7.54 2.80 0.27
N TYR A 82 7.47 3.07 -1.02
CA TYR A 82 8.58 3.04 -1.95
C TYR A 82 8.78 4.39 -2.63
N VAL A 83 10.00 4.60 -3.10
CA VAL A 83 10.33 5.59 -4.12
C VAL A 83 10.68 4.86 -5.40
N GLN A 84 10.18 5.34 -6.53
CA GLN A 84 10.51 4.87 -7.86
C GLN A 84 11.09 6.02 -8.67
N ASP A 85 12.21 5.78 -9.35
CA ASP A 85 12.83 6.77 -10.23
C ASP A 85 12.11 6.80 -11.60
N ASP A 86 11.86 8.00 -12.11
CA ASP A 86 11.22 8.23 -13.41
C ASP A 86 12.25 8.23 -14.54
N ALA A 87 11.81 7.91 -15.75
CA ALA A 87 12.67 7.89 -16.94
C ALA A 87 13.26 9.27 -17.29
N ASP A 88 12.64 10.36 -16.83
CA ASP A 88 13.08 11.74 -17.03
C ASP A 88 14.01 12.26 -15.91
N GLY A 89 14.46 11.37 -15.01
CA GLY A 89 15.29 11.73 -13.86
C GLY A 89 14.51 12.32 -12.68
N GLY A 90 13.18 12.28 -12.75
CA GLY A 90 12.29 12.48 -11.61
C GLY A 90 12.26 11.27 -10.67
N TRP A 91 11.41 11.37 -9.65
CA TRP A 91 11.05 10.23 -8.81
C TRP A 91 9.64 10.46 -8.27
N HIS A 92 8.96 9.36 -7.94
CA HIS A 92 7.65 9.37 -7.32
C HIS A 92 7.51 8.36 -6.19
N TYR A 93 6.57 8.62 -5.28
CA TYR A 93 6.21 7.65 -4.26
C TYR A 93 5.26 6.60 -4.81
N HIS A 94 5.43 5.39 -4.28
CA HIS A 94 4.66 4.23 -4.64
C HIS A 94 4.28 3.46 -3.37
N LEU A 95 3.03 2.99 -3.29
CA LEU A 95 2.49 2.32 -2.11
C LEU A 95 2.04 0.91 -2.43
N GLY A 96 2.09 0.04 -1.43
CA GLY A 96 1.39 -1.23 -1.48
C GLY A 96 1.09 -1.79 -0.09
N VAL A 97 0.18 -2.76 -0.05
CA VAL A 97 -0.16 -3.49 1.17
C VAL A 97 0.71 -4.75 1.25
N VAL A 98 1.31 -4.97 2.42
CA VAL A 98 2.10 -6.15 2.71
C VAL A 98 1.18 -7.32 3.07
N ILE A 99 1.42 -8.47 2.44
CA ILE A 99 0.83 -9.75 2.79
C ILE A 99 1.96 -10.73 3.06
N MET A 100 2.06 -11.23 4.29
CA MET A 100 3.03 -12.25 4.65
C MET A 100 2.50 -13.63 4.26
N GLU A 101 3.24 -14.33 3.40
CA GLU A 101 2.87 -15.65 2.90
C GLU A 101 4.13 -16.53 2.87
N LEU A 102 4.10 -17.69 3.54
CA LEU A 102 5.21 -18.64 3.61
C LEU A 102 6.56 -18.00 4.04
N GLY A 103 6.51 -17.04 4.97
CA GLY A 103 7.70 -16.34 5.48
C GLY A 103 8.23 -15.23 4.55
N GLU A 104 7.54 -14.94 3.46
CA GLU A 104 7.91 -13.89 2.51
C GLU A 104 6.91 -12.75 2.52
N ALA A 105 7.39 -11.52 2.33
CA ALA A 105 6.56 -10.36 2.08
C ALA A 105 6.14 -10.33 0.60
N TRP A 106 4.84 -10.32 0.37
CA TRP A 106 4.21 -10.04 -0.91
C TRP A 106 3.58 -8.65 -0.87
N LEU A 107 3.71 -7.92 -1.97
CA LEU A 107 3.26 -6.55 -2.11
C LEU A 107 2.08 -6.50 -3.08
N LEU A 108 0.90 -6.17 -2.58
CA LEU A 108 -0.25 -5.79 -3.41
C LEU A 108 -0.11 -4.31 -3.76
N HIS A 109 0.08 -4.00 -5.04
CA HIS A 109 0.29 -2.62 -5.49
C HIS A 109 -0.21 -2.38 -6.91
N LEU A 110 -0.30 -1.10 -7.28
CA LEU A 110 -0.73 -0.66 -8.61
C LEU A 110 0.35 0.24 -9.23
N PRO A 111 1.18 -0.27 -10.16
CA PRO A 111 2.19 0.55 -10.84
C PRO A 111 1.54 1.60 -11.74
N ALA A 112 2.25 2.71 -11.97
CA ALA A 112 1.84 3.74 -12.91
C ALA A 112 1.58 3.15 -14.31
N ASN A 113 0.46 3.52 -14.94
CA ASN A 113 0.03 3.06 -16.26
C ASN A 113 -0.11 1.53 -16.41
N GLY A 114 -0.16 0.79 -15.30
CA GLY A 114 -0.28 -0.66 -15.30
C GLY A 114 -1.60 -1.15 -14.74
N ARG A 115 -1.57 -2.37 -14.20
CA ARG A 115 -2.69 -3.04 -13.54
C ARG A 115 -2.23 -3.56 -12.19
N SER A 116 -3.14 -3.63 -11.22
CA SER A 116 -2.77 -4.05 -9.87
C SER A 116 -2.30 -5.50 -9.88
N LEU A 117 -1.26 -5.77 -9.11
CA LEU A 117 -0.65 -7.09 -9.02
C LEU A 117 -0.19 -7.38 -7.60
N LEU A 118 0.00 -8.66 -7.34
CA LEU A 118 0.66 -9.17 -6.16
C LEU A 118 2.03 -9.69 -6.58
N GLN A 119 3.09 -9.04 -6.11
CA GLN A 119 4.47 -9.41 -6.43
C GLN A 119 5.26 -9.72 -5.16
N ARG A 120 6.26 -10.59 -5.24
CA ARG A 120 7.20 -10.74 -4.12
C ARG A 120 7.97 -9.44 -3.95
N GLU A 121 8.13 -9.00 -2.71
CA GLU A 121 8.77 -7.72 -2.45
C GLU A 121 10.23 -7.66 -2.92
N ARG A 122 10.95 -8.77 -2.79
CA ARG A 122 12.33 -8.85 -3.30
C ARG A 122 12.42 -8.62 -4.82
N ASP A 123 11.39 -9.02 -5.59
CA ASP A 123 11.35 -8.85 -7.03
C ASP A 123 10.98 -7.40 -7.36
N ALA A 124 10.08 -6.78 -6.57
CA ALA A 124 9.74 -5.36 -6.63
C ALA A 124 10.99 -4.47 -6.58
N ARG A 125 11.91 -4.76 -5.66
CA ARG A 125 13.15 -4.01 -5.45
C ARG A 125 14.11 -4.13 -6.62
N VAL A 126 14.16 -5.30 -7.26
CA VAL A 126 14.97 -5.51 -8.48
C VAL A 126 14.46 -4.64 -9.63
N HIS A 127 13.16 -4.36 -9.68
CA HIS A 127 12.54 -3.50 -10.69
C HIS A 127 12.56 -2.00 -10.37
N GLY A 128 13.46 -1.56 -9.49
CA GLY A 128 13.72 -0.13 -9.23
C GLY A 128 12.87 0.50 -8.12
N LEU A 129 12.08 -0.29 -7.38
CA LEU A 129 11.40 0.20 -6.18
C LEU A 129 12.36 0.24 -4.98
N ARG A 130 12.63 1.44 -4.46
CA ARG A 130 13.48 1.67 -3.29
C ARG A 130 12.61 1.79 -2.04
N LEU A 131 12.72 0.86 -1.10
CA LEU A 131 11.91 0.87 0.13
C LEU A 131 12.34 2.05 1.02
N GLU A 132 11.38 2.90 1.40
CA GLU A 132 11.55 3.93 2.42
C GLU A 132 11.16 3.43 3.82
N GLY A 133 10.10 2.62 3.91
CA GLY A 133 9.70 2.01 5.18
C GLY A 133 8.37 1.28 5.13
N TYR A 134 8.11 0.58 6.23
CA TYR A 134 6.82 -0.02 6.51
C TYR A 134 6.09 0.80 7.56
N TYR A 135 4.78 0.92 7.40
CA TYR A 135 3.93 1.70 8.27
C TYR A 135 2.72 0.88 8.66
N ARG A 136 2.51 0.74 9.96
CA ARG A 136 1.34 0.08 10.51
C ARG A 136 0.20 1.08 10.58
N PRO A 137 -0.98 0.79 10.01
CA PRO A 137 -2.15 1.64 10.19
C PRO A 137 -2.61 1.69 11.64
N HIS A 138 -3.10 2.85 12.09
CA HIS A 138 -3.87 2.91 13.32
C HIS A 138 -5.12 2.05 13.15
N ARG A 139 -5.27 1.03 14.00
CA ARG A 139 -6.53 0.34 14.15
C ARG A 139 -7.21 0.95 15.36
N GLU A 140 -8.30 1.68 15.17
CA GLU A 140 -9.15 1.95 16.32
C GLU A 140 -9.55 0.60 16.90
N ALA A 141 -9.24 0.38 18.18
CA ALA A 141 -9.81 -0.73 18.91
C ALA A 141 -11.32 -0.53 18.82
N SER A 142 -12.00 -1.36 18.03
CA SER A 142 -13.46 -1.35 17.97
C SER A 142 -13.93 -1.44 19.41
N HIS A 143 -14.49 -0.35 19.93
CA HIS A 143 -15.21 -0.38 21.18
C HIS A 143 -16.33 -1.39 20.98
N VAL A 144 -16.16 -2.54 21.61
CA VAL A 144 -17.27 -3.45 21.88
C VAL A 144 -18.21 -2.65 22.78
N ALA A 145 -19.32 -2.21 22.21
CA ALA A 145 -20.52 -1.82 22.96
C ALA A 145 -21.47 -3.02 22.93
#